data_AF-A0A960HX70-F1
#
_entry.id   AF-A0A960HX70-F1
#
_cell.length_a   1.000
_cell.length_b   1.000
_cell.length_c   1.000
_cell.angle_alpha   90.00
_cell.angle_beta   90.00
_cell.angle_gamma   90.00
#
_symmetry.space_group_name_H-M   'P 1'
#
loop_
_entity.id
_entity.type
_entity.pdbx_description
1 polymer ?
#
loop_
_entity_poly.entity_id
_entity_poly.type
_entity_poly.pdbx_seq_one_letter_code
_entity_poly.pdbx_strand_id
1 'polypeptide(L)'
;ALQPATEAVQLRRTLAEQNPAAHNPNLATTLIVMALRLAEADRSVEGVIAAREALQLVLPTAQRYPAAFQGLAMSIARDYVQLCQQAEAEPDLDLLRQAAAILTEG
;
A
#
# COMPACT_ATOMS: atom_id res chain seq x y z
N ALA A 1 1.73 0.78 -20.75
CA ALA A 1 1.36 2.14 -20.25
C ALA A 1 1.70 2.34 -18.76
N LEU A 2 2.91 1.95 -18.31
CA LEU A 2 3.35 2.10 -16.92
C LEU A 2 4.12 3.40 -16.64
N GLN A 3 4.70 4.02 -17.68
CA GLN A 3 5.55 5.20 -17.54
C GLN A 3 4.88 6.38 -16.80
N PRO A 4 3.60 6.75 -17.08
CA PRO A 4 2.94 7.82 -16.32
C PRO A 4 2.72 7.46 -14.83
N ALA A 5 2.53 6.17 -14.52
CA ALA A 5 2.37 5.72 -13.14
C ALA A 5 3.71 5.73 -12.39
N THR A 6 4.80 5.38 -13.05
CA THR A 6 6.16 5.45 -12.49
C THR A 6 6.58 6.88 -12.16
N GLU A 7 6.31 7.83 -13.05
CA GLU A 7 6.58 9.26 -12.81
C GLU A 7 5.75 9.80 -11.63
N ALA A 8 4.47 9.41 -11.53
CA ALA A 8 3.62 9.79 -10.42
C ALA A 8 4.11 9.20 -9.08
N VAL A 9 4.63 7.98 -9.07
CA VAL A 9 5.26 7.36 -7.87
C VAL A 9 6.50 8.14 -7.47
N GLN A 10 7.38 8.48 -8.42
CA GLN A 10 8.60 9.24 -8.13
C GLN A 10 8.29 10.62 -7.54
N LEU A 11 7.36 11.36 -8.15
CA LEU A 11 6.94 12.66 -7.62
C LEU A 11 6.37 12.54 -6.19
N ARG A 12 5.51 11.55 -5.96
CA ARG A 12 4.91 11.32 -4.64
C ARG A 12 5.94 10.85 -3.61
N ARG A 13 6.99 10.12 -4.01
CA ARG A 13 8.13 9.77 -3.12
C ARG A 13 8.87 11.02 -2.67
N THR A 14 9.21 11.92 -3.59
CA THR A 14 9.89 13.18 -3.24
C THR A 14 9.05 14.03 -2.27
N LEU A 15 7.72 14.08 -2.46
CA LEU A 15 6.83 14.76 -1.53
C LEU A 15 6.75 14.06 -0.18
N ALA A 16 6.68 12.72 -0.16
CA ALA A 16 6.69 11.91 1.06
C ALA A 16 7.98 12.06 1.87
N GLU A 17 9.13 12.20 1.24
CA GLU A 17 10.40 12.48 1.92
C GLU A 17 10.37 13.82 2.67
N GLN A 18 9.67 14.82 2.14
CA GLN A 18 9.56 16.16 2.75
C GLN A 18 8.50 16.21 3.85
N ASN A 19 7.36 15.54 3.66
CA ASN A 19 6.29 15.48 4.66
C ASN A 19 5.56 14.12 4.59
N PRO A 20 6.10 13.10 5.28
CA PRO A 20 5.56 11.74 5.22
C PRO A 20 4.09 11.67 5.63
N ALA A 21 3.70 12.37 6.71
CA ALA A 21 2.34 12.32 7.22
C ALA A 21 1.29 12.86 6.22
N ALA A 22 1.66 13.86 5.41
CA ALA A 22 0.75 14.45 4.43
C ALA A 22 0.70 13.67 3.10
N HIS A 23 1.79 13.00 2.71
CA HIS A 23 1.93 12.45 1.36
C HIS A 23 1.98 10.92 1.30
N ASN A 24 2.29 10.22 2.40
CA ASN A 24 2.31 8.76 2.44
C ASN A 24 0.97 8.12 2.05
N PRO A 25 -0.21 8.61 2.51
CA PRO A 25 -1.48 8.02 2.08
C PRO A 25 -1.68 8.09 0.56
N ASN A 26 -1.35 9.23 -0.05
CA ASN A 26 -1.48 9.43 -1.50
C ASN A 26 -0.47 8.56 -2.28
N LEU A 27 0.76 8.42 -1.77
CA LEU A 27 1.75 7.52 -2.34
C LEU A 27 1.29 6.06 -2.27
N ALA A 28 0.76 5.63 -1.13
CA ALA A 28 0.24 4.28 -0.92
C ALA A 28 -0.90 3.94 -1.91
N THR A 29 -1.87 4.83 -2.10
CA THR A 29 -2.94 4.64 -3.10
C THR A 29 -2.39 4.50 -4.52
N THR A 30 -1.35 5.27 -4.85
CA THR A 30 -0.69 5.20 -6.17
C THR A 30 0.00 3.86 -6.39
N LEU A 31 0.68 3.37 -5.36
CA LEU A 31 1.35 2.08 -5.39
C LEU A 31 0.35 0.93 -5.55
N ILE A 32 -0.83 1.00 -4.94
CA ILE A 32 -1.89 -0.01 -5.16
C ILE A 32 -2.40 0.00 -6.60
N VAL A 33 -2.67 1.18 -7.17
CA VAL A 33 -3.07 1.25 -8.59
C VAL A 33 -1.99 0.66 -9.49
N MET A 34 -0.72 0.92 -9.19
CA MET A 34 0.39 0.31 -9.92
C MET A 34 0.47 -1.20 -9.70
N ALA A 35 0.25 -1.68 -8.47
CA ALA A 35 0.31 -3.08 -8.11
C ALA A 35 -0.73 -3.92 -8.86
N LEU A 36 -1.98 -3.44 -8.92
CA LEU A 36 -3.06 -4.09 -9.67
C LEU A 36 -2.74 -4.15 -11.17
N ARG A 37 -2.23 -3.07 -11.75
CA ARG A 37 -1.83 -3.03 -13.16
C ARG A 37 -0.63 -3.91 -13.49
N LEU A 38 0.26 -4.12 -12.52
CA LEU A 38 1.37 -5.06 -12.66
C LEU A 38 0.85 -6.50 -12.67
N ALA A 39 -0.08 -6.84 -11.76
CA ALA A 39 -0.72 -8.15 -11.76
C ALA A 39 -1.50 -8.44 -13.04
N GLU A 40 -2.25 -7.46 -13.58
CA GLU A 40 -2.93 -7.56 -14.87
C GLU A 40 -1.97 -7.77 -16.06
N ALA A 41 -0.70 -7.37 -15.91
CA ALA A 41 0.34 -7.53 -16.91
C ALA A 41 1.23 -8.76 -16.65
N ASP A 42 0.73 -9.76 -15.90
CA ASP A 42 1.44 -10.97 -15.49
C ASP A 42 2.73 -10.73 -14.68
N ARG A 43 2.87 -9.54 -14.08
CA ARG A 43 3.99 -9.14 -13.23
C ARG A 43 3.59 -9.18 -11.75
N SER A 44 2.95 -10.28 -11.35
CA SER A 44 2.29 -10.41 -10.04
C SER A 44 3.25 -10.23 -8.86
N VAL A 45 4.49 -10.71 -8.95
CA VAL A 45 5.51 -10.54 -7.90
C VAL A 45 5.82 -9.04 -7.66
N GLU A 46 5.93 -8.26 -8.73
CA GLU A 46 6.17 -6.82 -8.62
C GLU A 46 4.94 -6.09 -8.07
N GLY A 47 3.73 -6.58 -8.39
CA GLY A 47 2.51 -6.12 -7.77
C GLY A 47 2.48 -6.35 -6.26
N VAL A 48 2.87 -7.54 -5.81
CA VAL A 48 3.00 -7.86 -4.37
C VAL A 48 4.00 -6.93 -3.67
N ILE A 49 5.15 -6.65 -4.29
CA ILE A 49 6.16 -5.74 -3.73
C ILE A 49 5.58 -4.32 -3.57
N ALA A 50 4.91 -3.80 -4.60
CA ALA A 50 4.31 -2.47 -4.56
C ALA A 50 3.17 -2.36 -3.53
N ALA A 51 2.33 -3.40 -3.40
CA ALA A 51 1.25 -3.42 -2.41
C ALA A 51 1.78 -3.54 -0.98
N ARG A 52 2.84 -4.33 -0.76
CA ARG A 52 3.52 -4.40 0.54
C ARG A 52 4.05 -3.03 0.95
N GLU A 53 4.70 -2.32 0.04
CA GLU A 53 5.21 -0.98 0.31
C GLU A 53 4.07 0.02 0.61
N ALA A 54 2.96 -0.04 -0.12
CA ALA A 54 1.79 0.79 0.16
C ALA A 54 1.30 0.62 1.61
N LEU A 55 1.29 -0.64 2.09
CA LEU A 55 0.88 -0.94 3.46
C LEU A 55 1.89 -0.38 4.49
N GLN A 56 3.19 -0.52 4.24
CA GLN A 56 4.24 0.04 5.10
C GLN A 56 4.15 1.57 5.22
N LEU A 57 3.75 2.27 4.15
CA LEU A 57 3.60 3.72 4.15
C LEU A 57 2.36 4.20 4.91
N VAL A 58 1.23 3.48 4.80
CA VAL A 58 -0.03 3.92 5.38
C VAL A 58 -0.18 3.56 6.86
N LEU A 59 0.41 2.44 7.31
CA LEU A 59 0.22 1.91 8.67
C LEU A 59 0.60 2.92 9.77
N PRO A 60 1.76 3.61 9.74
CA PRO A 60 2.09 4.58 10.79
C PRO A 60 1.06 5.73 10.88
N THR A 61 0.55 6.17 9.73
CA THR A 61 -0.45 7.25 9.67
C THR A 61 -1.80 6.77 10.20
N ALA A 62 -2.18 5.53 9.88
CA ALA A 62 -3.42 4.92 10.35
C ALA A 62 -3.40 4.56 11.85
N GLN A 63 -2.24 4.18 12.40
CA GLN A 63 -2.06 4.04 13.85
C GLN A 63 -2.19 5.38 14.58
N ARG A 64 -1.63 6.45 13.99
CA ARG A 64 -1.69 7.81 14.56
C ARG A 64 -3.11 8.40 14.51
N TYR A 65 -3.84 8.14 13.43
CA TYR A 65 -5.17 8.70 13.19
C TYR A 65 -6.15 7.62 12.67
N PRO A 66 -6.56 6.65 13.52
CA PRO A 66 -7.39 5.52 13.09
C PRO A 66 -8.70 5.95 12.45
N ALA A 67 -9.41 6.90 13.06
CA ALA A 67 -10.69 7.40 12.55
C ALA A 67 -10.62 7.94 11.10
N ALA A 68 -9.48 8.50 10.69
CA ALA A 68 -9.29 9.05 9.35
C ALA A 68 -8.79 8.03 8.32
N PHE A 69 -7.94 7.08 8.73
CA PHE A 69 -7.20 6.23 7.77
C PHE A 69 -7.39 4.72 7.95
N GLN A 70 -8.14 4.24 8.95
CA GLN A 70 -8.39 2.81 9.14
C GLN A 70 -9.00 2.16 7.88
N GLY A 71 -9.95 2.82 7.22
CA GLY A 71 -10.58 2.31 6.01
C GLY A 71 -9.58 2.17 4.85
N LEU A 72 -8.67 3.12 4.71
CA LEU A 72 -7.61 3.07 3.71
C LEU A 72 -6.63 1.93 3.99
N ALA A 73 -6.15 1.80 5.23
CA ALA A 73 -5.23 0.72 5.61
C ALA A 73 -5.85 -0.66 5.38
N MET A 74 -7.15 -0.84 5.72
CA MET A 74 -7.85 -2.10 5.49
C MET A 74 -8.10 -2.40 4.02
N SER A 75 -8.37 -1.39 3.19
CA SER A 75 -8.47 -1.59 1.74
C SER A 75 -7.14 -2.08 1.16
N ILE A 76 -6.04 -1.39 1.50
CA ILE A 76 -4.69 -1.73 1.03
C ILE A 76 -4.29 -3.13 1.52
N ALA A 77 -4.59 -3.49 2.77
CA ALA A 77 -4.30 -4.82 3.30
C ALA A 77 -5.06 -5.94 2.56
N ARG A 78 -6.32 -5.68 2.18
CA ARG A 78 -7.11 -6.62 1.37
C ARG A 78 -6.51 -6.81 -0.02
N ASP A 79 -6.17 -5.72 -0.69
CA ASP A 79 -5.56 -5.76 -2.03
C ASP A 79 -4.21 -6.48 -1.98
N TYR A 80 -3.41 -6.24 -0.95
CA TYR A 80 -2.14 -6.94 -0.72
C TYR A 80 -2.32 -8.46 -0.57
N VAL A 81 -3.27 -8.91 0.25
CA VAL A 81 -3.57 -10.35 0.41
C VAL A 81 -4.02 -10.97 -0.90
N GLN A 82 -4.89 -10.29 -1.65
CA GLN A 82 -5.35 -10.77 -2.95
C GLN A 82 -4.20 -10.92 -3.95
N LEU A 83 -3.30 -9.93 -4.01
CA LEU A 83 -2.11 -9.99 -4.87
C LEU A 83 -1.16 -11.11 -4.46
N CYS A 84 -0.95 -11.33 -3.15
CA CYS A 84 -0.16 -12.45 -2.66
C CYS A 84 -0.74 -13.79 -3.11
N GLN A 85 -2.07 -13.96 -3.02
CA GLN A 85 -2.74 -15.19 -3.47
C GLN A 85 -2.58 -15.40 -4.99
N GLN A 86 -2.74 -14.35 -5.80
CA GLN A 86 -2.56 -14.41 -7.25
C GLN A 86 -1.13 -14.73 -7.67
N ALA A 87 -0.15 -14.27 -6.88
CA ALA A 87 1.27 -14.49 -7.14
C ALA A 87 1.80 -15.79 -6.50
N GLU A 88 0.96 -16.55 -5.80
CA GLU A 88 1.37 -17.67 -4.93
C GLU A 88 2.52 -17.28 -3.96
N ALA A 89 2.49 -16.03 -3.49
CA ALA A 89 3.50 -15.46 -2.61
C ALA A 89 3.03 -15.46 -1.15
N GLU A 90 3.96 -15.73 -0.22
CA GLU A 90 3.66 -15.64 1.21
C GLU A 90 3.51 -14.16 1.64
N PRO A 91 2.41 -13.80 2.32
CA PRO A 91 2.22 -12.44 2.82
C PRO A 91 3.04 -12.17 4.09
N ASP A 92 3.42 -10.92 4.27
CA ASP A 92 4.03 -10.42 5.51
C ASP A 92 2.98 -10.39 6.63
N LEU A 93 2.99 -11.41 7.48
CA LEU A 93 2.00 -11.58 8.54
C LEU A 93 2.10 -10.51 9.64
N ASP A 94 3.26 -9.91 9.83
CA ASP A 94 3.44 -8.86 10.84
C ASP A 94 2.80 -7.54 10.37
N LEU A 95 2.89 -7.23 9.08
CA LEU A 95 2.14 -6.11 8.50
C LEU A 95 0.63 -6.33 8.57
N LEU A 96 0.15 -7.55 8.31
CA LEU A 96 -1.27 -7.85 8.41
C LEU A 96 -1.79 -7.78 9.85
N ARG A 97 -1.00 -8.22 10.83
CA ARG A 97 -1.33 -8.04 12.26
C ARG A 97 -1.41 -6.56 12.64
N GLN A 98 -0.45 -5.74 12.19
CA GLN A 98 -0.49 -4.30 12.45
C GLN A 98 -1.73 -3.64 11.82
N ALA A 99 -2.11 -4.05 10.60
CA ALA A 99 -3.33 -3.56 9.96
C ALA A 99 -4.58 -3.94 10.77
N ALA A 100 -4.66 -5.20 11.24
CA ALA A 100 -5.78 -5.68 12.02
C ALA A 100 -5.90 -4.98 13.40
N ALA A 101 -4.77 -4.65 14.04
CA ALA A 101 -4.76 -3.96 15.33
C ALA A 101 -5.41 -2.57 15.28
N ILE A 102 -5.37 -1.89 14.13
CA ILE A 102 -6.00 -0.57 13.94
C ILE A 102 -7.53 -0.66 14.14
N LEU A 103 -8.16 -1.79 13.82
CA LEU A 103 -9.61 -2.00 14.03
C LEU A 103 -9.99 -2.16 15.50
N THR A 104 -9.06 -2.60 16.34
CA THR A 104 -9.32 -2.84 17.76
C THR A 104 -9.05 -1.61 18.63
N GLU A 105 -8.31 -0.63 18.11
CA GLU A 105 -7.89 0.58 18.83
C GLU A 105 -8.65 1.85 18.40
N GLY A 106 -9.53 1.77 17.38
CA GLY A 106 -10.23 2.88 16.74
C GLY A 106 -11.68 3.10 17.17
#